data_AF-A0A6M1ZIT5-F1
#
_entry.id   AF-A0A6M1ZIT5-F1
#
_cell.length_a   1.000
_cell.length_b   1.000
_cell.length_c   1.000
_cell.angle_alpha   90.00
_cell.angle_beta   90.00
_cell.angle_gamma   90.00
#
_symmetry.space_group_name_H-M   'P 1'
#
loop_
_entity.id
_entity.type
_entity.pdbx_description
1 polymer ?
#
loop_
_entity_poly.entity_id
_entity_poly.type
_entity_poly.pdbx_seq_one_letter_code
_entity_poly.pdbx_strand_id
1 'polypeptide(L)'
;MAQPKDPFHVRPFPQQPHRGGKELNTILDELEKALGSDLPNLELLGPLQERLHTTANHFNDDKLVNLLRTVSASIDAMRSHPSSETAKEIALNVLKVRVLLKHL
;
A
#
# COMPACT_ATOMS: atom_id res chain seq x y z
N MET A 1 -28.21 30.66 -29.89
CA MET A 1 -27.65 29.38 -30.38
C MET A 1 -26.78 28.82 -29.28
N ALA A 2 -27.15 27.67 -28.72
CA ALA A 2 -26.52 27.09 -27.53
C ALA A 2 -25.25 26.30 -27.94
N GLN A 3 -24.14 26.54 -27.24
CA GLN A 3 -22.93 25.73 -27.40
C GLN A 3 -23.19 24.28 -26.97
N PRO A 4 -22.71 23.27 -27.72
CA PRO A 4 -22.84 21.88 -27.32
C PRO A 4 -21.97 21.63 -26.07
N LYS A 5 -22.61 21.11 -25.01
CA LYS A 5 -21.94 20.67 -23.79
C LYS A 5 -21.33 19.31 -24.09
N ASP A 6 -20.02 19.28 -24.29
CA ASP A 6 -19.22 18.07 -24.42
C ASP A 6 -19.40 17.19 -23.16
N PRO A 7 -19.96 15.96 -23.25
CA PRO A 7 -20.21 15.12 -22.08
C PRO A 7 -19.00 14.26 -21.67
N PHE A 8 -17.86 14.39 -22.34
CA PHE A 8 -16.68 13.54 -22.11
C PHE A 8 -15.40 14.35 -21.89
N HIS A 9 -15.43 15.31 -20.96
CA HIS A 9 -14.19 15.62 -20.22
C HIS A 9 -13.99 14.54 -19.16
N VAL A 10 -13.57 13.35 -19.59
CA VAL A 10 -12.81 12.46 -18.73
C VAL A 10 -11.57 13.25 -18.34
N ARG A 11 -11.62 13.92 -17.19
CA ARG A 11 -10.44 14.54 -16.59
C ARG A 11 -9.36 13.47 -16.61
N PRO A 12 -8.18 13.69 -17.21
CA PRO A 12 -7.05 12.84 -16.87
C PRO A 12 -6.96 12.91 -15.35
N PHE A 13 -7.04 11.77 -14.67
CA PHE A 13 -6.75 11.72 -13.25
C PHE A 13 -5.46 12.51 -13.07
N PRO A 14 -5.45 13.61 -12.29
CA PRO A 14 -4.21 14.32 -12.09
C PRO A 14 -3.28 13.29 -11.46
N GLN A 15 -2.26 12.88 -12.20
CA GLN A 15 -1.11 12.19 -11.64
C GLN A 15 -0.47 13.22 -10.70
N GLN A 16 -1.02 13.32 -9.50
CA GLN A 16 -0.49 14.15 -8.44
C GLN A 16 0.80 13.45 -7.99
N PRO A 17 1.98 14.03 -8.22
CA PRO A 17 3.26 13.40 -7.89
C PRO A 17 3.45 13.13 -6.37
N HIS A 18 2.53 13.61 -5.53
CA HIS A 18 2.55 13.44 -4.07
C HIS A 18 1.47 12.48 -3.51
N ARG A 19 0.62 11.86 -4.33
CA ARG A 19 -0.51 11.04 -3.83
C ARG A 19 -0.06 9.66 -3.34
N GLY A 20 0.89 9.03 -4.05
CA GLY A 20 1.36 7.67 -3.74
C GLY A 20 1.96 7.55 -2.34
N GLY A 21 2.75 8.54 -1.90
CA GLY A 21 3.35 8.54 -0.56
C GLY A 21 2.34 8.64 0.58
N LYS A 22 1.31 9.48 0.43
CA LYS A 22 0.25 9.62 1.46
C LYS A 22 -0.63 8.38 1.53
N GLU A 23 -1.04 7.86 0.37
CA GLU A 23 -1.85 6.64 0.29
C GLU A 23 -1.08 5.43 0.83
N LEU A 24 0.20 5.30 0.49
CA LEU A 24 1.05 4.25 1.03
C LEU A 24 1.17 4.35 2.55
N ASN A 25 1.39 5.55 3.11
CA ASN A 25 1.40 5.72 4.57
C ASN A 25 0.08 5.28 5.22
N THR A 26 -1.07 5.57 4.62
CA THR A 26 -2.37 5.08 5.12
C THR A 26 -2.44 3.55 5.07
N ILE A 27 -2.04 2.93 3.96
CA ILE A 27 -2.04 1.46 3.82
C ILE A 27 -1.16 0.81 4.89
N LEU A 28 0.03 1.37 5.13
CA LEU A 28 0.95 0.86 6.15
C LEU A 28 0.39 1.01 7.57
N ASP A 29 -0.29 2.12 7.88
CA ASP A 29 -0.95 2.33 9.18
C ASP A 29 -2.09 1.33 9.41
N GLU A 30 -2.90 1.07 8.37
CA GLU A 30 -3.95 0.05 8.43
C GLU A 30 -3.37 -1.37 8.56
N LEU A 31 -2.23 -1.65 7.91
CA LEU A 31 -1.54 -2.93 8.01
C LEU A 31 -1.00 -3.17 9.43
N GLU A 32 -0.40 -2.14 10.05
CA GLU A 32 0.03 -2.19 11.44
C GLU A 32 -1.14 -2.40 12.40
N LYS A 33 -2.27 -1.74 12.18
CA LYS A 33 -3.49 -1.96 12.98
C LYS A 33 -4.04 -3.38 12.81
N ALA A 34 -4.04 -3.90 11.59
CA ALA A 34 -4.51 -5.24 11.28
C ALA A 34 -3.63 -6.32 11.94
N LEU A 35 -2.32 -6.08 12.07
CA LEU A 35 -1.36 -7.02 12.65
C LEU A 35 -1.09 -6.83 14.15
N GLY A 36 -1.24 -5.61 14.66
CA GLY A 36 -0.95 -5.23 16.04
C GLY A 36 -2.10 -5.46 17.03
N SER A 37 -3.25 -5.92 16.54
CA SER A 37 -4.35 -6.35 17.39
C SER A 37 -4.10 -7.75 17.95
N ASP A 38 -4.54 -8.03 19.17
CA ASP A 38 -4.40 -9.33 19.88
C ASP A 38 -4.89 -10.53 19.02
N LEU A 39 -5.83 -10.24 18.12
CA LEU A 39 -6.23 -11.10 17.01
C LEU A 39 -5.95 -10.37 15.69
N PRO A 40 -5.00 -10.86 14.86
CA PRO A 40 -4.72 -10.21 13.58
C PRO A 40 -5.93 -10.32 12.66
N ASN A 41 -6.35 -9.18 12.09
CA ASN A 41 -7.52 -9.13 11.23
C ASN A 41 -7.14 -9.52 9.79
N LEU A 42 -7.08 -10.82 9.54
CA LEU A 42 -6.66 -11.41 8.26
C LEU A 42 -7.59 -11.03 7.09
N GLU A 43 -8.86 -10.70 7.36
CA GLU A 43 -9.80 -10.25 6.33
C GLU A 43 -9.41 -8.90 5.73
N LEU A 44 -8.79 -8.01 6.53
CA LEU A 44 -8.29 -6.72 6.07
C LEU A 44 -6.99 -6.84 5.27
N LEU A 45 -6.22 -7.90 5.47
CA LEU A 45 -4.91 -8.07 4.82
C LEU A 45 -5.02 -8.22 3.30
N GLY A 46 -6.05 -8.91 2.79
CA GLY A 46 -6.27 -9.08 1.35
C GLY A 46 -6.47 -7.74 0.62
N PRO A 47 -7.47 -6.92 1.00
CA PRO A 47 -7.66 -5.58 0.45
C PRO A 47 -6.44 -4.67 0.59
N LEU A 48 -5.71 -4.74 1.72
CA LEU A 48 -4.50 -3.96 1.93
C LEU A 48 -3.37 -4.37 0.99
N GLN A 49 -3.20 -5.67 0.72
CA GLN A 49 -2.22 -6.20 -0.23
C GLN A 49 -2.48 -5.69 -1.65
N GLU A 50 -3.74 -5.69 -2.10
CA GLU A 50 -4.12 -5.23 -3.44
C GLU A 50 -3.89 -3.71 -3.59
N ARG A 51 -4.26 -2.93 -2.56
CA ARG A 51 -3.97 -1.50 -2.50
C ARG A 51 -2.46 -1.23 -2.48
N LEU A 52 -1.69 -1.98 -1.70
CA LEU A 52 -0.22 -1.88 -1.66
C LEU A 52 0.38 -2.10 -3.04
N HIS A 53 -0.08 -3.12 -3.77
CA HIS A 53 0.40 -3.42 -5.12
C HIS A 53 0.04 -2.30 -6.10
N THR A 54 -1.19 -1.80 -6.06
CA THR A 54 -1.62 -0.66 -6.90
C THR A 54 -0.78 0.57 -6.61
N THR A 55 -0.63 0.94 -5.33
CA THR A 55 0.14 2.12 -4.90
C THR A 55 1.64 1.95 -5.19
N ALA A 56 2.20 0.74 -5.13
CA ALA A 56 3.59 0.46 -5.51
C ALA A 56 3.89 0.84 -6.96
N ASN A 57 2.95 0.61 -7.90
CA ASN A 57 3.11 0.96 -9.31
C ASN A 57 3.18 2.48 -9.57
N HIS A 58 2.84 3.31 -8.58
CA HIS A 58 2.97 4.76 -8.67
C HIS A 58 4.35 5.28 -8.26
N PHE A 59 5.26 4.43 -7.80
CA PHE A 59 6.61 4.80 -7.43
C PHE A 59 7.63 4.37 -8.50
N ASN A 60 8.56 5.28 -8.83
CA ASN A 60 9.75 4.96 -9.62
C ASN A 60 10.94 4.48 -8.74
N ASP A 61 10.70 4.38 -7.43
CA ASP A 61 11.53 3.79 -6.36
C ASP A 61 11.86 2.29 -6.53
N ASP A 62 12.91 1.85 -7.22
CA ASP A 62 13.17 0.40 -7.37
C ASP A 62 13.34 -0.31 -6.01
N LYS A 63 14.00 0.35 -5.05
CA LYS A 63 14.19 -0.19 -3.69
C LYS A 63 12.87 -0.25 -2.93
N LEU A 64 12.06 0.81 -3.03
CA LEU A 64 10.74 0.91 -2.42
C LEU A 64 9.80 -0.15 -3.00
N VAL A 65 9.71 -0.26 -4.33
CA VAL A 65 8.88 -1.26 -5.02
C VAL A 65 9.29 -2.67 -4.63
N ASN A 66 10.60 -2.96 -4.57
CA ASN A 66 11.06 -4.28 -4.13
C ASN A 66 10.65 -4.58 -2.68
N LEU A 67 10.76 -3.60 -1.79
CA LEU A 67 10.36 -3.77 -0.40
C LEU A 67 8.84 -3.93 -0.23
N LEU A 68 8.03 -3.20 -1.00
CA LEU A 68 6.58 -3.37 -1.05
C LEU A 68 6.20 -4.77 -1.55
N ARG A 69 6.94 -5.31 -2.52
CA ARG A 69 6.78 -6.69 -2.97
C ARG A 69 7.08 -7.69 -1.86
N THR A 70 8.15 -7.47 -1.07
CA THR A 70 8.44 -8.29 0.13
C THR A 70 7.29 -8.22 1.13
N VAL A 71 6.79 -7.02 1.45
CA VAL A 71 5.63 -6.85 2.36
C VAL A 71 4.42 -7.63 1.83
N SER A 72 4.13 -7.54 0.53
CA SER A 72 3.03 -8.28 -0.10
C SER A 72 3.19 -9.80 0.04
N ALA A 73 4.40 -10.34 -0.15
CA ALA A 73 4.68 -11.76 0.03
C ALA A 73 4.52 -12.20 1.50
N SER A 74 4.99 -11.39 2.45
CA SER A 74 4.81 -11.68 3.88
C SER A 74 3.33 -11.61 4.28
N ILE A 75 2.52 -10.72 3.67
CA ILE A 75 1.06 -10.69 3.87
C ILE A 75 0.41 -11.99 3.38
N ASP A 76 0.80 -12.48 2.20
CA ASP A 76 0.30 -13.76 1.68
C ASP A 76 0.64 -14.91 2.63
N ALA A 77 1.89 -14.96 3.10
CA ALA A 77 2.34 -15.91 4.12
C ALA A 77 1.53 -15.81 5.41
N MET A 78 1.21 -14.60 5.89
CA MET A 78 0.39 -14.39 7.10
C MET A 78 -1.05 -14.87 6.92
N ARG A 79 -1.62 -14.71 5.72
CA ARG A 79 -2.98 -15.19 5.41
C ARG A 79 -3.05 -16.72 5.31
N SER A 80 -2.00 -17.34 4.78
CA SER A 80 -1.92 -18.80 4.63
C SER A 80 -1.50 -19.51 5.92
N HIS A 81 -0.56 -18.91 6.65
CA HIS A 81 0.03 -19.42 7.89
C HIS A 81 0.21 -18.27 8.91
N PRO A 82 -0.85 -17.90 9.66
CA PRO A 82 -0.77 -16.82 10.62
C PRO A 82 0.21 -17.16 11.76
N SER A 83 1.32 -16.44 11.81
CA SER A 83 2.38 -16.60 12.81
C SER A 83 2.85 -15.25 13.34
N SER A 84 3.20 -15.23 14.64
CA SER A 84 3.79 -14.04 15.26
C SER A 84 5.11 -13.63 14.58
N GLU A 85 5.86 -14.59 14.03
CA GLU A 85 7.10 -14.30 13.31
C GLU A 85 6.82 -13.54 12.00
N THR A 86 5.84 -13.99 11.22
CA THR A 86 5.42 -13.33 9.97
C THR A 86 4.88 -11.93 10.24
N ALA A 87 4.07 -11.75 11.30
CA ALA A 87 3.60 -10.43 11.71
C ALA A 87 4.74 -9.46 12.05
N LYS A 88 5.77 -9.94 12.77
CA LYS A 88 6.97 -9.14 13.08
C LYS A 88 7.77 -8.80 11.82
N GLU A 89 7.89 -9.74 10.88
CA GLU A 89 8.56 -9.50 9.60
C GLU A 89 7.85 -8.42 8.78
N ILE A 90 6.51 -8.49 8.70
CA ILE A 90 5.71 -7.45 8.03
C ILE A 90 5.93 -6.10 8.71
N ALA A 91 5.84 -6.03 10.04
CA ALA A 91 6.04 -4.78 10.78
C ALA A 91 7.45 -4.20 10.56
N LEU A 92 8.49 -5.04 10.53
CA LEU A 92 9.85 -4.61 10.23
C LEU A 92 9.98 -4.06 8.80
N ASN A 93 9.37 -4.72 7.82
CA ASN A 93 9.41 -4.28 6.44
C ASN A 93 8.61 -2.99 6.24
N VAL A 94 7.47 -2.83 6.91
CA VAL A 94 6.70 -1.57 6.97
C VAL A 94 7.55 -0.42 7.50
N LEU A 95 8.29 -0.63 8.59
CA LEU A 95 9.21 0.39 9.12
C LEU A 95 10.28 0.78 8.11
N LYS A 96 10.89 -0.19 7.41
CA LYS A 96 11.85 0.08 6.34
C LYS A 96 11.23 0.88 5.19
N VAL A 97 9.99 0.58 4.81
CA VAL A 97 9.26 1.33 3.77
C VAL A 97 9.06 2.78 4.20
N ARG A 98 8.62 3.00 5.44
CA ARG A 98 8.45 4.35 6.00
C ARG A 98 9.76 5.13 6.06
N VAL A 99 10.87 4.47 6.39
CA VAL A 99 12.20 5.11 6.36
C VAL A 99 12.55 5.51 4.94
N LEU A 100 12.45 4.61 3.96
CA LEU A 100 12.73 4.93 2.55
C LEU A 100 11.85 6.07 2.03
N LEU A 101 10.56 6.09 2.37
CA LEU A 101 9.64 7.17 2.01
C LEU A 101 10.03 8.55 2.56
N LYS A 102 10.74 8.63 3.69
CA LYS A 102 11.24 9.90 4.24
C LYS A 102 12.49 10.42 3.54
N HIS A 103 13.16 9.58 2.76
CA HIS A 103 14.38 9.90 2.03
C HIS A 103 14.15 10.12 0.52
N LEU A 104 12.90 10.00 0.05
CA LEU A 104 12.45 10.30 -1.32
C LEU A 104 11.90 11.74 -1.40
#